data_AF-A0A9D6JWI5-F1
#
_entry.id   AF-A0A9D6JWI5-F1
#
_cell.length_a   1.000
_cell.length_b   1.000
_cell.length_c   1.000
_cell.angle_alpha   90.00
_cell.angle_beta   90.00
_cell.angle_gamma   90.00
#
_symmetry.space_group_name_H-M   'P 1'
#
loop_
_entity.id
_entity.type
_entity.pdbx_description
1 polymer ?
#
loop_
_entity_poly.entity_id
_entity_poly.type
_entity_poly.pdbx_seq_one_letter_code
_entity_poly.pdbx_strand_id
1 'polypeptide(L)'
;MPTSTAPSCPHVLAAHGESELLNKLKSPSTVKSGICYVHGKRLFAVFMDDGSADELFFSDLDNDGFKELTSLAKKGKLKRHEMVDAELVTLKAYNSSWPLRDASEHDVKALKEAREATFGKGRGKAISAGTSLKVWADAGGRCMYAGCGEDLSHVPLSTAKGQVAYLAHIVASDPDGPRGGARSHELSDVPENIMLMCDAHHRLIDRIDADSERHEEQSLNTMRAAHVKQVNYLLNSLKYPRAKMMTVLADLAAVPVNQSENDLSAASIGRKLVPVDPAQHEIRRRQRDTRTEPDFWCHLLHEHELDISHFRRNIADAIREHAVAIYPLHLVPVLVLAGRIAGEAGRVEVFQYHRERDSWQWDAGAIPYPADSLRLETHSQGCDDEVVLSLELTSDVDEAALPLDLSDRIAQGRLSWIRLRHAKPSTAAIRHPDDLQHFRDMARKAVALVQDQLRARKVHLIAPSPASALFCFGQMLQPGHHPPYVVYDRPNGSTRFNPGLCIEGDKVTATNANAPHQTQTLQLR
;
A
#
# COMPACT_ATOMS: atom_id res chain seq x y z
N MET A 1 1.51 -14.21 1.98
CA MET A 1 1.82 -13.94 0.56
C MET A 1 3.09 -14.68 0.21
N PRO A 2 3.16 -15.40 -0.91
CA PRO A 2 4.18 -16.40 -1.13
C PRO A 2 5.53 -15.72 -1.29
N THR A 3 6.48 -16.09 -0.43
CA THR A 3 7.89 -15.76 -0.54
C THR A 3 8.43 -16.39 -1.81
N SER A 4 8.40 -15.62 -2.90
CA SER A 4 9.19 -15.88 -4.10
C SER A 4 10.65 -15.79 -3.72
N THR A 5 11.24 -16.93 -3.34
CA THR A 5 12.68 -17.11 -3.30
C THR A 5 13.20 -16.93 -4.71
N ALA A 6 13.67 -15.71 -5.01
CA ALA A 6 14.46 -15.46 -6.20
C ALA A 6 15.63 -16.46 -6.20
N PRO A 7 15.93 -17.12 -7.34
CA PRO A 7 17.10 -17.97 -7.42
C PRO A 7 18.32 -17.11 -7.13
N SER A 8 19.08 -17.47 -6.10
CA SER A 8 20.39 -16.92 -5.82
C SER A 8 21.27 -17.14 -7.05
N CYS A 9 21.54 -16.05 -7.76
CA CYS A 9 22.38 -16.04 -8.95
C CYS A 9 23.83 -16.38 -8.55
N PRO A 10 24.43 -17.48 -9.04
CA PRO A 10 25.87 -17.66 -8.96
C PRO A 10 26.50 -16.74 -10.01
N HIS A 11 27.39 -15.85 -9.58
CA HIS A 11 28.09 -14.85 -10.39
C HIS A 11 27.21 -13.68 -10.88
N VAL A 12 27.05 -12.70 -9.99
CA VAL A 12 27.03 -11.29 -10.39
C VAL A 12 28.32 -11.05 -11.17
N LEU A 13 28.25 -10.96 -12.50
CA LEU A 13 29.26 -10.27 -13.28
C LEU A 13 29.22 -8.82 -12.76
N ALA A 14 30.23 -8.46 -11.96
CA ALA A 14 30.35 -7.12 -11.41
C ALA A 14 30.31 -6.11 -12.57
N ALA A 15 29.39 -5.16 -12.51
CA ALA A 15 29.21 -4.14 -13.54
C ALA A 15 30.39 -3.16 -13.45
N HIS A 16 31.22 -3.10 -14.49
CA HIS A 16 32.55 -2.51 -14.42
C HIS A 16 32.57 -1.01 -14.75
N GLY A 17 32.92 -0.16 -13.77
CA GLY A 17 32.97 1.30 -13.90
C GLY A 17 34.26 1.86 -14.51
N GLU A 18 34.30 3.17 -14.81
CA GLU A 18 35.55 3.88 -15.15
C GLU A 18 36.61 3.61 -14.07
N SER A 19 37.81 3.20 -14.49
CA SER A 19 38.97 2.73 -13.70
C SER A 19 39.12 1.22 -13.46
N GLU A 20 38.17 0.36 -13.86
CA GLU A 20 38.33 -1.08 -13.58
C GLU A 20 39.24 -1.82 -14.57
N LEU A 21 39.24 -1.44 -15.87
CA LEU A 21 40.25 -1.92 -16.82
C LEU A 21 41.65 -1.56 -16.31
N LEU A 22 41.83 -0.33 -15.82
CA LEU A 22 43.08 0.11 -15.21
C LEU A 22 43.45 -0.73 -13.97
N ASN A 23 42.48 -1.01 -13.09
CA ASN A 23 42.70 -1.84 -11.90
C ASN A 23 43.08 -3.29 -12.29
N LYS A 24 42.43 -3.86 -13.30
CA LYS A 24 42.73 -5.19 -13.83
C LYS A 24 44.13 -5.23 -14.46
N LEU A 25 44.50 -4.21 -15.24
CA LEU A 25 45.83 -4.09 -15.86
C LEU A 25 46.95 -3.90 -14.83
N LYS A 26 46.67 -3.24 -13.70
CA LYS A 26 47.63 -2.98 -12.62
C LYS A 26 47.64 -4.02 -11.50
N SER A 27 46.80 -5.06 -11.58
CA SER A 27 46.70 -6.05 -10.51
C SER A 27 48.00 -6.87 -10.36
N PRO A 28 48.40 -7.29 -9.15
CA PRO A 28 49.69 -7.94 -8.91
C PRO A 28 49.90 -9.26 -9.67
N SER A 29 48.82 -9.99 -9.99
CA SER A 29 48.85 -11.17 -10.86
C SER A 29 49.16 -10.79 -12.31
N THR A 30 48.56 -9.70 -12.80
CA THR A 30 48.74 -9.17 -14.17
C THR A 30 50.13 -8.62 -14.44
N VAL A 31 50.84 -8.09 -13.43
CA VAL A 31 52.18 -7.50 -13.60
C VAL A 31 53.28 -8.56 -13.75
N LYS A 32 53.04 -9.81 -13.32
CA LYS A 32 53.98 -10.94 -13.42
C LYS A 32 53.85 -11.76 -14.70
N SER A 33 52.69 -11.72 -15.36
CA SER A 33 52.35 -12.47 -16.57
C SER A 33 52.31 -11.55 -17.81
N GLY A 34 52.46 -12.07 -19.02
CA GLY A 34 52.34 -11.26 -20.24
C GLY A 34 50.90 -10.79 -20.44
N ILE A 35 50.68 -9.50 -20.72
CA ILE A 35 49.33 -8.96 -20.95
C ILE A 35 48.99 -9.08 -22.43
N CYS A 36 47.82 -9.64 -22.72
CA CYS A 36 47.29 -9.73 -24.07
C CYS A 36 45.92 -9.06 -24.15
N TYR A 37 45.61 -8.52 -25.33
CA TYR A 37 44.24 -8.17 -25.67
C TYR A 37 43.79 -8.88 -26.93
N VAL A 38 42.52 -9.24 -26.95
CA VAL A 38 41.83 -9.71 -28.14
C VAL A 38 40.80 -8.66 -28.54
N HIS A 39 40.70 -8.37 -29.82
CA HIS A 39 39.74 -7.40 -30.32
C HIS A 39 39.11 -7.85 -31.62
N GLY A 40 37.84 -7.47 -31.78
CA GLY A 40 37.18 -7.41 -33.07
C GLY A 40 36.98 -5.97 -33.50
N LYS A 41 35.99 -5.75 -34.38
CA LYS A 41 35.62 -4.40 -34.85
C LYS A 41 34.98 -3.60 -33.72
N ARG A 42 34.14 -4.25 -32.90
CA ARG A 42 33.34 -3.63 -31.85
C ARG A 42 33.70 -4.11 -30.45
N LEU A 43 34.18 -5.35 -30.31
CA LEU A 43 34.49 -5.96 -29.01
C LEU A 43 35.98 -5.88 -28.65
N PHE A 44 36.24 -5.79 -27.35
CA PHE A 44 37.59 -5.73 -26.78
C PHE A 44 37.60 -6.48 -25.45
N ALA A 45 38.60 -7.33 -25.25
CA ALA A 45 38.83 -8.01 -23.99
C ALA A 45 40.34 -8.13 -23.70
N VAL A 46 40.69 -8.18 -22.42
CA VAL A 46 42.06 -8.42 -21.96
C VAL A 46 42.17 -9.75 -21.23
N PHE A 47 43.32 -10.40 -21.35
CA PHE A 47 43.63 -11.67 -20.69
C PHE A 47 45.13 -11.80 -20.42
N MET A 48 45.52 -12.80 -19.61
CA MET A 48 46.91 -13.08 -19.27
C MET A 48 47.46 -14.26 -20.08
N ASP A 49 48.68 -14.12 -20.59
CA ASP A 49 49.43 -15.17 -21.30
C ASP A 49 50.35 -15.88 -20.31
N ASP A 50 49.76 -16.62 -19.36
CA ASP A 50 50.49 -17.44 -18.36
C ASP A 50 50.22 -18.94 -18.49
N GLY A 51 49.52 -19.36 -19.55
CA GLY A 51 49.19 -20.75 -19.83
C GLY A 51 48.02 -21.30 -19.01
N SER A 52 47.39 -20.49 -18.15
CA SER A 52 46.12 -20.84 -17.52
C SER A 52 44.94 -20.50 -18.46
N ALA A 53 43.85 -21.26 -18.38
CA ALA A 53 42.62 -20.99 -19.11
C ALA A 53 41.86 -19.83 -18.44
N ASP A 54 42.48 -18.66 -18.42
CA ASP A 54 41.93 -17.48 -17.77
C ASP A 54 40.71 -16.94 -18.52
N GLU A 55 39.75 -16.45 -17.74
CA GLU A 55 38.51 -15.83 -18.22
C GLU A 55 38.82 -14.51 -18.96
N LEU A 56 38.20 -14.32 -20.12
CA LEU A 56 38.34 -13.08 -20.88
C LEU A 56 37.68 -11.93 -20.11
N PHE A 57 38.45 -10.89 -19.81
CA PHE A 57 37.90 -9.68 -19.18
C PHE A 57 37.40 -8.72 -20.26
N PHE A 58 36.11 -8.81 -20.57
CA PHE A 58 35.43 -7.88 -21.47
C PHE A 58 35.27 -6.51 -20.80
N SER A 59 35.74 -5.48 -21.48
CA SER A 59 35.64 -4.11 -20.97
C SER A 59 35.67 -3.12 -22.14
N ASP A 60 35.43 -1.86 -21.85
CA ASP A 60 35.66 -0.79 -22.82
C ASP A 60 37.08 -0.22 -22.68
N LEU A 61 37.63 0.29 -23.79
CA LEU A 61 38.92 0.98 -23.78
C LEU A 61 38.73 2.44 -23.37
N ASP A 62 38.57 2.67 -22.08
CA ASP A 62 38.49 4.01 -21.49
C ASP A 62 39.83 4.78 -21.61
N ASN A 63 39.83 6.07 -21.27
CA ASN A 63 41.02 6.91 -21.46
C ASN A 63 42.21 6.47 -20.59
N ASP A 64 41.94 5.89 -19.42
CA ASP A 64 43.01 5.46 -18.52
C ASP A 64 43.54 4.07 -18.89
N GLY A 65 42.69 3.14 -19.28
CA GLY A 65 43.07 1.87 -19.89
C GLY A 65 43.85 2.07 -21.19
N PHE A 66 43.46 3.04 -22.02
CA PHE A 66 44.22 3.43 -23.20
C PHE A 66 45.65 3.89 -22.86
N LYS A 67 45.82 4.74 -21.85
CA LYS A 67 47.15 5.19 -21.39
C LYS A 67 47.99 4.01 -20.90
N GLU A 68 47.39 3.10 -20.13
CA GLU A 68 48.09 1.95 -19.56
C GLU A 68 48.50 0.93 -20.64
N LEU A 69 47.60 0.57 -21.56
CA LEU A 69 47.94 -0.30 -22.68
C LEU A 69 49.02 0.31 -23.59
N THR A 70 48.96 1.61 -23.84
CA THR A 70 50.01 2.32 -24.60
C THR A 70 51.36 2.26 -23.88
N SER A 71 51.37 2.40 -22.55
CA SER A 71 52.56 2.24 -21.71
C SER A 71 53.13 0.81 -21.75
N LEU A 72 52.27 -0.22 -21.77
CA LEU A 72 52.66 -1.62 -21.87
C LEU A 72 53.23 -1.95 -23.27
N ALA A 73 52.62 -1.42 -24.33
CA ALA A 73 53.11 -1.53 -25.70
C ALA A 73 54.50 -0.92 -25.85
N LYS A 74 54.74 0.29 -25.30
CA LYS A 74 56.06 0.94 -25.25
C LYS A 74 57.16 0.09 -24.64
N LYS A 75 56.80 -0.70 -23.62
CA LYS A 75 57.72 -1.56 -22.88
C LYS A 75 57.91 -2.93 -23.54
N GLY A 76 57.26 -3.20 -24.68
CA GLY A 76 57.28 -4.51 -25.35
C GLY A 76 56.61 -5.62 -24.53
N LYS A 77 55.63 -5.26 -23.69
CA LYS A 77 54.95 -6.19 -22.76
C LYS A 77 53.48 -6.44 -23.10
N LEU A 78 53.05 -6.02 -24.28
CA LEU A 78 51.67 -6.17 -24.74
C LEU A 78 51.65 -6.99 -26.02
N LYS A 79 50.82 -8.04 -26.05
CA LYS A 79 50.51 -8.77 -27.27
C LYS A 79 49.04 -8.57 -27.65
N ARG A 80 48.72 -8.86 -28.91
CA ARG A 80 47.39 -8.72 -29.48
C ARG A 80 46.97 -9.91 -30.33
N HIS A 81 45.67 -10.13 -30.40
CA HIS A 81 45.03 -11.03 -31.35
C HIS A 81 43.79 -10.35 -31.94
N GLU A 82 43.60 -10.49 -33.25
CA GLU A 82 42.48 -9.89 -33.98
C GLU A 82 41.58 -11.01 -34.49
N MET A 83 40.27 -10.86 -34.31
CA MET A 83 39.24 -11.80 -34.79
C MET A 83 37.94 -11.07 -35.13
N VAL A 84 36.92 -11.77 -35.63
CA VAL A 84 35.61 -11.15 -35.91
C VAL A 84 34.74 -11.11 -34.64
N ASP A 85 33.89 -10.10 -34.50
CA ASP A 85 33.07 -9.89 -33.28
C ASP A 85 32.19 -11.10 -32.95
N ALA A 86 31.63 -11.76 -33.97
CA ALA A 86 30.78 -12.94 -33.81
C ALA A 86 31.53 -14.15 -33.19
N GLU A 87 32.83 -14.29 -33.46
CA GLU A 87 33.64 -15.31 -32.80
C GLU A 87 33.97 -14.88 -31.37
N LEU A 88 34.35 -13.61 -31.20
CA LEU A 88 34.78 -13.07 -29.92
C LEU A 88 33.69 -13.16 -28.83
N VAL A 89 32.43 -12.90 -29.18
CA VAL A 89 31.31 -12.92 -28.23
C VAL A 89 30.96 -14.32 -27.70
N THR A 90 31.34 -15.37 -28.43
CA THR A 90 31.07 -16.77 -28.04
C THR A 90 32.11 -17.35 -27.10
N LEU A 91 33.21 -16.63 -26.86
CA LEU A 91 34.35 -17.10 -26.10
C LEU A 91 34.18 -16.82 -24.60
N LYS A 92 34.43 -17.85 -23.79
CA LYS A 92 34.44 -17.75 -22.32
C LYS A 92 35.84 -17.69 -21.71
N ALA A 93 36.85 -18.15 -22.43
CA ALA A 93 38.23 -18.20 -21.95
C ALA A 93 39.23 -18.07 -23.10
N TYR A 94 40.46 -17.70 -22.76
CA TYR A 94 41.59 -17.68 -23.68
C TYR A 94 41.89 -19.08 -24.25
N ASN A 95 42.23 -19.14 -25.54
CA ASN A 95 42.76 -20.34 -26.17
C ASN A 95 44.25 -20.18 -26.48
N SER A 96 45.08 -21.02 -25.83
CA SER A 96 46.54 -21.07 -26.00
C SER A 96 47.03 -21.27 -27.46
N SER A 97 46.17 -21.66 -28.39
CA SER A 97 46.49 -21.78 -29.81
C SER A 97 46.35 -20.49 -30.61
N TRP A 98 45.95 -19.36 -30.01
CA TRP A 98 45.81 -18.10 -30.73
C TRP A 98 47.18 -17.54 -31.18
N PRO A 99 47.30 -17.10 -32.45
CA PRO A 99 48.51 -16.43 -32.90
C PRO A 99 48.58 -15.02 -32.31
N LEU A 100 49.30 -14.89 -31.19
CA LEU A 100 49.60 -13.63 -30.53
C LEU A 100 50.70 -12.87 -31.29
N ARG A 101 50.50 -11.58 -31.53
CA ARG A 101 51.48 -10.67 -32.14
C ARG A 101 51.86 -9.59 -31.15
N ASP A 102 53.08 -9.08 -31.19
CA ASP A 102 53.44 -7.91 -30.38
C ASP A 102 52.57 -6.71 -30.77
N ALA A 103 52.08 -5.99 -29.76
CA ALA A 103 51.28 -4.79 -29.95
C ALA A 103 52.16 -3.54 -29.80
N SER A 104 52.10 -2.67 -30.79
CA SER A 104 52.75 -1.35 -30.78
C SER A 104 51.82 -0.26 -30.26
N GLU A 105 52.37 0.92 -29.96
CA GLU A 105 51.56 2.12 -29.66
C GLU A 105 50.58 2.45 -30.79
N HIS A 106 51.01 2.22 -32.04
CA HIS A 106 50.18 2.44 -33.21
C HIS A 106 48.98 1.49 -33.22
N ASP A 107 49.15 0.22 -32.82
CA ASP A 107 48.05 -0.75 -32.76
C ASP A 107 47.02 -0.37 -31.69
N VAL A 108 47.46 0.08 -30.51
CA VAL A 108 46.56 0.51 -29.42
C VAL A 108 45.80 1.78 -29.81
N LYS A 109 46.48 2.72 -30.49
CA LYS A 109 45.85 3.93 -31.03
C LYS A 109 44.84 3.61 -32.12
N ALA A 110 45.20 2.74 -33.08
CA ALA A 110 44.30 2.30 -34.14
C ALA A 110 43.06 1.60 -33.57
N LEU A 111 43.21 0.79 -32.52
CA LEU A 111 42.09 0.19 -31.80
C LEU A 111 41.17 1.26 -31.19
N LYS A 112 41.72 2.27 -30.51
CA LYS A 112 40.92 3.36 -29.92
C LYS A 112 40.15 4.13 -31.00
N GLU A 113 40.83 4.53 -32.08
CA GLU A 113 40.25 5.29 -33.19
C GLU A 113 39.18 4.47 -33.94
N ALA A 114 39.43 3.18 -34.18
CA ALA A 114 38.46 2.28 -34.81
C ALA A 114 37.20 2.10 -33.96
N ARG A 115 37.35 1.98 -32.64
CA ARG A 115 36.22 1.93 -31.70
C ARG A 115 35.44 3.23 -31.72
N GLU A 116 36.10 4.38 -31.58
CA GLU A 116 35.45 5.69 -31.62
C GLU A 116 34.72 5.96 -32.94
N ALA A 117 35.33 5.57 -34.07
CA ALA A 117 34.71 5.68 -35.38
C ALA A 117 33.47 4.77 -35.53
N THR A 118 33.50 3.57 -34.95
CA THR A 118 32.40 2.59 -34.99
C THR A 118 31.20 3.06 -34.16
N PHE A 119 31.42 3.76 -33.05
CA PHE A 119 30.34 4.21 -32.15
C PHE A 119 29.85 5.66 -32.42
N GLY A 120 30.40 6.35 -33.43
CA GLY A 120 30.22 7.80 -33.65
C GLY A 120 29.73 8.26 -35.03
N LYS A 121 29.70 7.42 -36.07
CA LYS A 121 29.35 7.83 -37.45
C LYS A 121 27.99 7.28 -37.88
N GLY A 122 27.00 8.16 -38.08
CA GLY A 122 25.69 7.76 -38.63
C GLY A 122 24.52 7.91 -37.66
N ARG A 123 24.73 8.59 -36.52
CA ARG A 123 23.68 8.85 -35.52
C ARG A 123 22.54 9.71 -36.07
N GLY A 124 21.31 9.34 -35.73
CA GLY A 124 20.11 10.14 -35.94
C GLY A 124 20.07 11.41 -35.09
N LYS A 125 18.89 12.03 -35.02
CA LYS A 125 18.65 13.26 -34.25
C LYS A 125 19.04 13.05 -32.77
N ALA A 126 19.71 14.05 -32.19
CA ALA A 126 20.00 14.08 -30.77
C ALA A 126 18.71 14.07 -29.94
N ILE A 127 18.79 13.44 -28.75
CA ILE A 127 17.66 13.39 -27.81
C ILE A 127 17.31 14.81 -27.38
N SER A 128 16.06 15.20 -27.62
CA SER A 128 15.55 16.51 -27.28
C SER A 128 15.36 16.67 -25.77
N ALA A 129 15.28 17.92 -25.30
CA ALA A 129 15.00 18.20 -23.88
C ALA A 129 13.65 17.64 -23.43
N GLY A 130 12.63 17.66 -24.29
CA GLY A 130 11.31 17.09 -23.99
C GLY A 130 11.34 15.57 -23.84
N THR A 131 12.04 14.88 -24.74
CA THR A 131 12.25 13.44 -24.68
C THR A 131 13.04 13.05 -23.42
N SER A 132 14.12 13.76 -23.14
CA SER A 132 14.90 13.58 -21.90
C SER A 132 14.01 13.71 -20.67
N LEU A 133 13.23 14.79 -20.54
CA LEU A 133 12.34 15.02 -19.41
C LEU A 133 11.32 13.88 -19.23
N LYS A 134 10.74 13.39 -20.33
CA LYS A 134 9.80 12.26 -20.30
C LYS A 134 10.47 10.99 -19.77
N VAL A 135 11.67 10.66 -20.25
CA VAL A 135 12.43 9.49 -19.78
C VAL A 135 12.79 9.61 -18.31
N TRP A 136 13.22 10.79 -17.86
CA TRP A 136 13.51 11.05 -16.44
C TRP A 136 12.27 10.87 -15.55
N ALA A 137 11.11 11.35 -16.01
CA ALA A 137 9.84 11.17 -15.30
C ALA A 137 9.41 9.70 -15.25
N ASP A 138 9.48 8.99 -16.38
CA ASP A 138 9.18 7.56 -16.49
C ASP A 138 10.08 6.70 -15.59
N ALA A 139 11.34 7.09 -15.47
CA ALA A 139 12.33 6.42 -14.65
C ALA A 139 12.23 6.74 -13.15
N GLY A 140 11.50 7.78 -12.76
CA GLY A 140 11.47 8.28 -11.38
C GLY A 140 12.86 8.70 -10.88
N GLY A 141 13.74 9.17 -11.77
CA GLY A 141 15.13 9.49 -11.47
C GLY A 141 16.03 8.30 -11.15
N ARG A 142 15.60 7.06 -11.42
CA ARG A 142 16.32 5.84 -11.06
C ARG A 142 16.82 5.08 -12.28
N CYS A 143 17.95 4.38 -12.15
CA CYS A 143 18.42 3.47 -13.21
C CYS A 143 17.35 2.42 -13.53
N MET A 144 16.99 2.33 -14.82
CA MET A 144 15.95 1.43 -15.33
C MET A 144 16.44 0.00 -15.58
N TYR A 145 17.72 -0.30 -15.32
CA TYR A 145 18.23 -1.65 -15.46
C TYR A 145 17.64 -2.56 -14.37
N ALA A 146 17.16 -3.75 -14.76
CA ALA A 146 16.49 -4.68 -13.85
C ALA A 146 17.38 -5.02 -12.64
N GLY A 147 16.88 -4.74 -11.44
CA GLY A 147 17.58 -5.01 -10.18
C GLY A 147 18.57 -3.92 -9.73
N CYS A 148 18.79 -2.85 -10.51
CA CYS A 148 19.65 -1.75 -10.11
C CYS A 148 18.92 -0.70 -9.28
N GLY A 149 18.05 0.12 -9.89
CA GLY A 149 17.27 1.14 -9.16
C GLY A 149 18.12 2.20 -8.43
N GLU A 150 19.37 2.39 -8.83
CA GLU A 150 20.25 3.44 -8.28
C GLU A 150 19.65 4.83 -8.52
N ASP A 151 19.79 5.73 -7.54
CA ASP A 151 19.31 7.11 -7.65
C ASP A 151 20.30 7.94 -8.48
N LEU A 152 19.83 8.40 -9.64
CA LEU A 152 20.64 9.17 -10.60
C LEU A 152 20.35 10.67 -10.52
N SER A 153 19.48 11.11 -9.60
CA SER A 153 19.14 12.52 -9.40
C SER A 153 20.21 13.29 -8.62
N HIS A 154 21.19 12.60 -8.04
CA HIS A 154 22.24 13.19 -7.23
C HIS A 154 23.60 12.52 -7.48
N VAL A 155 24.67 13.31 -7.38
CA VAL A 155 26.06 12.82 -7.37
C VAL A 155 26.58 12.90 -5.93
N PRO A 156 26.78 11.77 -5.23
CA PRO A 156 27.24 11.80 -3.83
C PRO A 156 28.56 12.56 -3.69
N LEU A 157 28.68 13.35 -2.60
CA LEU A 157 29.93 13.98 -2.15
C LEU A 157 30.55 15.01 -3.12
N SER A 158 29.82 15.48 -4.12
CA SER A 158 30.28 16.48 -5.09
C SER A 158 29.21 17.53 -5.39
N THR A 159 29.60 18.80 -5.45
CA THR A 159 28.76 19.90 -5.97
C THR A 159 28.98 20.14 -7.47
N ALA A 160 29.93 19.42 -8.09
CA ALA A 160 30.18 19.50 -9.51
C ALA A 160 29.12 18.72 -10.31
N LYS A 161 28.79 19.21 -11.51
CA LYS A 161 27.87 18.53 -12.45
C LYS A 161 28.56 17.29 -13.05
N GLY A 162 28.66 16.21 -12.28
CA GLY A 162 29.04 14.90 -12.80
C GLY A 162 27.87 14.26 -13.53
N GLN A 163 28.07 13.76 -14.75
CA GLN A 163 27.03 13.08 -15.50
C GLN A 163 26.90 11.63 -15.00
N VAL A 164 26.15 11.42 -13.92
CA VAL A 164 25.89 10.08 -13.35
C VAL A 164 24.81 9.29 -14.11
N ALA A 165 24.15 9.95 -15.05
CA ALA A 165 23.00 9.40 -15.76
C ALA A 165 23.18 9.49 -17.28
N TYR A 166 22.81 8.42 -17.95
CA TYR A 166 22.84 8.28 -19.40
C TYR A 166 21.44 7.98 -19.92
N LEU A 167 21.15 8.55 -21.08
CA LEU A 167 19.95 8.24 -21.86
C LEU A 167 20.35 7.21 -22.90
N ALA A 168 20.21 5.93 -22.54
CA ALA A 168 20.63 4.81 -23.35
C ALA A 168 19.51 4.43 -24.33
N HIS A 169 19.86 4.28 -25.61
CA HIS A 169 18.92 3.82 -26.62
C HIS A 169 18.71 2.31 -26.51
N ILE A 170 17.46 1.86 -26.59
CA ILE A 170 17.13 0.45 -26.76
C ILE A 170 17.55 0.01 -28.17
N VAL A 171 17.01 0.65 -29.20
CA VAL A 171 17.49 0.58 -30.59
C VAL A 171 18.45 1.74 -30.83
N ALA A 172 19.73 1.47 -31.06
CA ALA A 172 20.76 2.49 -31.22
C ALA A 172 20.36 3.55 -32.27
N SER A 173 20.69 4.82 -31.98
CA SER A 173 20.49 5.93 -32.93
C SER A 173 21.35 5.83 -34.20
N ASP A 174 22.36 4.97 -34.19
CA ASP A 174 23.22 4.63 -35.32
C ASP A 174 22.76 3.28 -35.91
N PRO A 175 22.49 3.18 -37.23
CA PRO A 175 22.13 1.91 -37.87
C PRO A 175 23.16 0.79 -37.67
N ASP A 176 24.44 1.13 -37.54
CA ASP A 176 25.52 0.16 -37.30
C ASP A 176 25.79 -0.08 -35.80
N GLY A 177 25.03 0.58 -34.92
CA GLY A 177 25.13 0.47 -33.47
C GLY A 177 24.46 -0.78 -32.88
N PRO A 178 24.58 -1.00 -31.57
CA PRO A 178 23.89 -2.09 -30.87
C PRO A 178 22.38 -2.10 -31.14
N ARG A 179 21.86 -3.21 -31.69
CA ARG A 179 20.46 -3.36 -32.12
C ARG A 179 20.00 -2.33 -33.15
N GLY A 180 20.93 -1.64 -33.81
CA GLY A 180 20.67 -0.66 -34.85
C GLY A 180 20.13 -1.30 -36.13
N GLY A 181 19.50 -0.48 -36.98
CA GLY A 181 19.00 -0.90 -38.28
C GLY A 181 18.19 0.19 -38.97
N ALA A 182 17.25 -0.21 -39.83
CA ALA A 182 16.46 0.73 -40.63
C ALA A 182 15.66 1.76 -39.80
N ARG A 183 15.32 1.41 -38.54
CA ARG A 183 14.52 2.24 -37.61
C ARG A 183 15.36 3.16 -36.72
N SER A 184 16.70 3.08 -36.77
CA SER A 184 17.59 3.79 -35.84
C SER A 184 17.39 5.30 -35.84
N HIS A 185 17.25 5.92 -37.02
CA HIS A 185 17.05 7.37 -37.12
C HIS A 185 15.66 7.81 -36.71
N GLU A 186 14.65 6.99 -37.00
CA GLU A 186 13.25 7.24 -36.61
C GLU A 186 13.11 7.23 -35.08
N LEU A 187 13.76 6.28 -34.41
CA LEU A 187 13.64 6.05 -32.97
C LEU A 187 14.63 6.86 -32.12
N SER A 188 15.52 7.65 -32.74
CA SER A 188 16.64 8.29 -32.04
C SER A 188 16.22 9.33 -30.99
N ASP A 189 15.02 9.91 -31.14
CA ASP A 189 14.43 10.91 -30.23
C ASP A 189 13.03 10.48 -29.73
N VAL A 190 12.77 9.16 -29.66
CA VAL A 190 11.51 8.59 -29.17
C VAL A 190 11.68 8.17 -27.68
N PRO A 191 10.92 8.73 -26.73
CA PRO A 191 11.08 8.44 -25.29
C PRO A 191 10.94 6.97 -24.93
N GLU A 192 10.07 6.24 -25.63
CA GLU A 192 9.81 4.82 -25.43
C GLU A 192 11.01 3.94 -25.84
N ASN A 193 11.87 4.44 -26.74
CA ASN A 193 13.11 3.79 -27.16
C ASN A 193 14.32 4.13 -26.27
N ILE A 194 14.12 4.87 -25.17
CA ILE A 194 15.21 5.36 -24.33
C ILE A 194 15.00 4.93 -22.88
N MET A 195 16.09 4.47 -22.25
CA MET A 195 16.16 4.10 -20.85
C MET A 195 17.12 5.01 -20.10
N LEU A 196 16.75 5.41 -18.88
CA LEU A 196 17.66 6.10 -17.97
C LEU A 196 18.58 5.07 -17.31
N MET A 197 19.90 5.19 -17.45
CA MET A 197 20.87 4.24 -16.93
C MET A 197 22.02 4.92 -16.19
N CYS A 198 22.58 4.25 -15.18
CA CYS A 198 23.88 4.64 -14.63
C CYS A 198 24.99 4.30 -15.64
N ASP A 199 26.20 4.83 -15.43
CA ASP A 199 27.35 4.57 -16.31
C ASP A 199 27.58 3.07 -16.55
N ALA A 200 27.58 2.28 -15.47
CA ALA A 200 27.88 0.86 -15.50
C ALA A 200 26.90 0.09 -16.39
N HIS A 201 25.59 0.31 -16.22
CA HIS A 201 24.57 -0.39 -17.00
C HIS A 201 24.45 0.14 -18.43
N HIS A 202 24.70 1.43 -18.67
CA HIS A 202 24.77 1.96 -20.03
C HIS A 202 25.89 1.31 -20.84
N ARG A 203 27.10 1.18 -20.26
CA ARG A 203 28.22 0.47 -20.91
C ARG A 203 27.92 -1.02 -21.07
N LEU A 204 27.26 -1.64 -20.09
CA LEU A 204 26.91 -3.04 -20.14
C LEU A 204 26.09 -3.37 -21.39
N ILE A 205 25.01 -2.63 -21.64
CA ILE A 205 24.09 -2.93 -22.74
C ILE A 205 24.60 -2.50 -24.12
N ASP A 206 25.51 -1.51 -24.20
CA ASP A 206 25.96 -0.94 -25.47
C ASP A 206 27.35 -1.40 -25.91
N ARG A 207 28.22 -1.79 -24.97
CA ARG A 207 29.64 -2.06 -25.27
C ARG A 207 30.14 -3.41 -24.78
N ILE A 208 29.68 -3.87 -23.61
CA ILE A 208 30.28 -5.05 -22.94
C ILE A 208 29.50 -6.32 -23.30
N ASP A 209 28.18 -6.32 -23.11
CA ASP A 209 27.32 -7.51 -23.26
C ASP A 209 26.18 -7.25 -24.28
N ALA A 210 26.47 -6.45 -25.30
CA ALA A 210 25.44 -5.90 -26.20
C ALA A 210 24.69 -6.95 -27.03
N ASP A 211 25.29 -8.13 -27.28
CA ASP A 211 24.71 -9.19 -28.13
C ASP A 211 24.07 -10.32 -27.30
N SER A 212 23.97 -10.15 -25.98
CA SER A 212 23.29 -11.08 -25.09
C SER A 212 21.78 -11.04 -25.28
N GLU A 213 21.10 -12.19 -25.19
CA GLU A 213 19.64 -12.30 -25.24
C GLU A 213 18.93 -11.38 -24.22
N ARG A 214 19.60 -11.08 -23.09
CA ARG A 214 19.10 -10.16 -22.05
C ARG A 214 19.10 -8.69 -22.50
N HIS A 215 19.91 -8.36 -23.49
CA HIS A 215 20.06 -7.01 -24.02
C HIS A 215 19.55 -6.87 -25.44
N GLU A 216 18.77 -7.82 -25.96
CA GLU A 216 18.00 -7.64 -27.19
C GLU A 216 16.89 -6.58 -27.01
N GLU A 217 16.41 -6.00 -28.13
CA GLU A 217 15.38 -4.95 -28.14
C GLU A 217 14.15 -5.34 -27.29
N GLN A 218 13.66 -6.58 -27.41
CA GLN A 218 12.48 -7.04 -26.68
C GLN A 218 12.71 -7.11 -25.16
N SER A 219 13.89 -7.58 -24.74
CA SER A 219 14.27 -7.72 -23.33
C SER A 219 14.38 -6.35 -22.66
N LEU A 220 15.05 -5.39 -23.30
CA LEU A 220 15.17 -4.02 -22.80
C LEU A 220 13.82 -3.29 -22.79
N ASN A 221 12.96 -3.48 -23.80
CA ASN A 221 11.60 -2.95 -23.80
C ASN A 221 10.77 -3.49 -22.62
N THR A 222 10.88 -4.80 -22.34
CA THR A 222 10.20 -5.43 -21.20
C THR A 222 10.70 -4.85 -19.88
N MET A 223 12.02 -4.69 -19.75
CA MET A 223 12.67 -4.09 -18.59
C MET A 223 12.20 -2.64 -18.35
N ARG A 224 12.17 -1.82 -19.41
CA ARG A 224 11.65 -0.45 -19.37
C ARG A 224 10.19 -0.43 -18.93
N ALA A 225 9.34 -1.25 -19.54
CA ALA A 225 7.91 -1.31 -19.23
C ALA A 225 7.66 -1.73 -17.76
N ALA A 226 8.39 -2.72 -17.27
CA ALA A 226 8.32 -3.17 -15.88
C ALA A 226 8.74 -2.05 -14.90
N HIS A 227 9.83 -1.34 -15.19
CA HIS A 227 10.28 -0.21 -14.38
C HIS A 227 9.24 0.92 -14.33
N VAL A 228 8.75 1.36 -15.49
CA VAL A 228 7.73 2.42 -15.58
C VAL A 228 6.46 2.03 -14.82
N LYS A 229 6.02 0.77 -14.93
CA LYS A 229 4.88 0.25 -14.17
C LYS A 229 5.12 0.34 -12.66
N GLN A 230 6.33 -0.01 -12.20
CA GLN A 230 6.69 0.05 -10.78
C GLN A 230 6.77 1.49 -10.26
N VAL A 231 7.41 2.40 -11.01
CA VAL A 231 7.45 3.84 -10.67
C VAL A 231 6.04 4.40 -10.56
N ASN A 232 5.18 4.13 -11.56
CA ASN A 232 3.79 4.57 -11.55
C ASN A 232 3.02 3.98 -10.36
N TYR A 233 3.22 2.71 -10.03
CA TYR A 233 2.59 2.09 -8.86
C TYR A 233 2.97 2.82 -7.56
N LEU A 234 4.26 3.07 -7.35
CA LEU A 234 4.76 3.77 -6.16
C LEU A 234 4.27 5.22 -6.11
N LEU A 235 4.35 5.97 -7.21
CA LEU A 235 3.88 7.35 -7.26
C LEU A 235 2.36 7.45 -7.12
N ASN A 236 1.59 6.48 -7.63
CA ASN A 236 0.15 6.43 -7.40
C ASN A 236 -0.20 6.18 -5.94
N SER A 237 0.67 5.58 -5.12
CA SER A 237 0.45 5.42 -3.68
C SER A 237 0.47 6.75 -2.90
N LEU A 238 0.98 7.84 -3.50
CA LEU A 238 0.91 9.18 -2.94
C LEU A 238 -0.53 9.73 -2.96
N LYS A 239 -1.41 9.18 -3.81
CA LYS A 239 -2.82 9.57 -3.88
C LYS A 239 -3.53 9.05 -2.64
N TYR A 240 -4.17 9.97 -1.93
CA TYR A 240 -5.12 9.61 -0.89
C TYR A 240 -6.30 8.83 -1.47
N PRO A 241 -6.78 7.78 -0.79
CA PRO A 241 -7.97 7.05 -1.20
C PRO A 241 -9.16 7.98 -1.39
N ARG A 242 -9.86 7.75 -2.49
CA ARG A 242 -11.18 8.34 -2.74
C ARG A 242 -12.19 7.75 -1.76
N ALA A 243 -13.03 8.60 -1.16
CA ALA A 243 -14.00 8.20 -0.16
C ALA A 243 -15.41 8.73 -0.45
N LYS A 244 -16.41 7.87 -0.30
CA LYS A 244 -17.83 8.25 -0.23
C LYS A 244 -18.15 8.63 1.22
N MET A 245 -18.68 9.83 1.44
CA MET A 245 -19.13 10.27 2.76
C MET A 245 -20.60 9.86 2.94
N MET A 246 -20.90 9.19 4.04
CA MET A 246 -22.26 8.76 4.38
C MET A 246 -22.58 9.10 5.84
N THR A 247 -23.78 9.64 6.07
CA THR A 247 -24.21 10.07 7.40
C THR A 247 -25.38 9.22 7.91
N VAL A 248 -25.33 8.83 9.18
CA VAL A 248 -26.42 8.14 9.89
C VAL A 248 -26.80 9.02 11.07
N LEU A 249 -27.84 9.87 10.91
CA LEU A 249 -28.10 11.00 11.80
C LEU A 249 -29.54 11.05 12.31
N ALA A 250 -29.74 11.43 13.56
CA ALA A 250 -31.05 11.74 14.12
C ALA A 250 -31.02 13.09 14.82
N ASP A 251 -32.11 13.84 14.77
CA ASP A 251 -32.36 14.89 15.75
C ASP A 251 -32.58 14.24 17.12
N LEU A 252 -31.79 14.63 18.13
CA LEU A 252 -31.75 13.99 19.45
C LEU A 252 -32.42 14.90 20.48
N ALA A 253 -33.44 14.40 21.20
CA ALA A 253 -34.19 15.17 22.19
C ALA A 253 -34.73 16.52 21.66
N ALA A 254 -35.23 16.52 20.41
CA ALA A 254 -35.70 17.71 19.67
C ALA A 254 -34.61 18.77 19.35
N VAL A 255 -33.33 18.43 19.53
CA VAL A 255 -32.20 19.25 19.07
C VAL A 255 -31.82 18.82 17.65
N PRO A 256 -31.92 19.70 16.65
CA PRO A 256 -31.49 19.39 15.29
C PRO A 256 -29.99 19.08 15.26
N VAL A 257 -29.64 17.97 14.61
CA VAL A 257 -28.22 17.72 14.31
C VAL A 257 -27.88 18.46 13.02
N ASN A 258 -27.26 19.63 13.18
CA ASN A 258 -26.71 20.38 12.06
C ASN A 258 -25.47 19.66 11.51
N GLN A 259 -25.40 19.57 10.19
CA GLN A 259 -24.31 18.92 9.47
C GLN A 259 -23.69 19.96 8.55
N SER A 260 -22.43 20.28 8.77
CA SER A 260 -21.65 21.15 7.89
C SER A 260 -20.90 20.28 6.89
N GLU A 261 -21.27 20.34 5.61
CA GLU A 261 -20.59 19.61 4.54
C GLU A 261 -19.08 19.90 4.51
N ASN A 262 -18.71 21.15 4.82
CA ASN A 262 -17.33 21.58 4.92
C ASN A 262 -16.61 20.88 6.08
N ASP A 263 -17.28 20.68 7.22
CA ASP A 263 -16.70 20.00 8.37
C ASP A 263 -16.54 18.49 8.12
N LEU A 264 -17.53 17.85 7.49
CA LEU A 264 -17.42 16.45 7.05
C LEU A 264 -16.22 16.27 6.09
N SER A 265 -16.14 17.14 5.08
CA SER A 265 -15.04 17.13 4.10
C SER A 265 -13.68 17.36 4.76
N ALA A 266 -13.58 18.34 5.66
CA ALA A 266 -12.36 18.63 6.41
C ALA A 266 -11.94 17.44 7.29
N ALA A 267 -12.89 16.79 7.96
CA ALA A 267 -12.63 15.60 8.77
C ALA A 267 -12.10 14.43 7.91
N SER A 268 -12.71 14.18 6.74
CA SER A 268 -12.25 13.19 5.78
C SER A 268 -10.81 13.48 5.31
N ILE A 269 -10.53 14.72 4.91
CA ILE A 269 -9.19 15.13 4.45
C ILE A 269 -8.16 15.00 5.57
N GLY A 270 -8.52 15.35 6.81
CA GLY A 270 -7.67 15.14 8.00
C GLY A 270 -7.30 13.66 8.23
N ARG A 271 -8.12 12.73 7.76
CA ARG A 271 -7.86 11.28 7.75
C ARG A 271 -7.29 10.76 6.43
N LYS A 272 -6.79 11.66 5.57
CA LYS A 272 -6.22 11.35 4.26
C LYS A 272 -7.22 10.61 3.36
N LEU A 273 -8.50 10.99 3.43
CA LEU A 273 -9.56 10.53 2.56
C LEU A 273 -9.99 11.70 1.67
N VAL A 274 -10.13 11.47 0.36
CA VAL A 274 -10.56 12.49 -0.60
C VAL A 274 -12.05 12.29 -0.87
N PRO A 275 -12.93 13.20 -0.41
CA PRO A 275 -14.35 13.13 -0.74
C PRO A 275 -14.56 13.15 -2.26
N VAL A 276 -15.41 12.25 -2.76
CA VAL A 276 -15.69 12.16 -4.20
C VAL A 276 -16.95 12.92 -4.63
N ASP A 277 -17.93 13.01 -3.74
CA ASP A 277 -19.25 13.61 -3.93
C ASP A 277 -19.71 14.21 -2.59
N PRO A 278 -20.77 15.05 -2.57
CA PRO A 278 -21.41 15.47 -1.33
C PRO A 278 -21.85 14.28 -0.46
N ALA A 279 -21.91 14.50 0.85
CA ALA A 279 -22.31 13.47 1.80
C ALA A 279 -23.70 12.91 1.50
N GLN A 280 -23.80 11.59 1.45
CA GLN A 280 -25.07 10.88 1.30
C GLN A 280 -25.74 10.72 2.67
N HIS A 281 -26.99 11.15 2.78
CA HIS A 281 -27.75 11.08 4.03
C HIS A 281 -28.58 9.79 4.08
N GLU A 282 -27.89 8.71 4.42
CA GLU A 282 -28.40 7.34 4.30
C GLU A 282 -29.56 7.04 5.24
N ILE A 283 -29.45 7.45 6.51
CA ILE A 283 -30.52 7.31 7.50
C ILE A 283 -30.62 8.65 8.22
N ARG A 284 -31.73 9.39 8.02
CA ARG A 284 -31.97 10.69 8.65
C ARG A 284 -33.31 10.73 9.37
N ARG A 285 -33.28 10.84 10.69
CA ARG A 285 -34.48 11.02 11.53
C ARG A 285 -34.63 12.49 11.96
N ARG A 286 -35.82 13.07 11.78
CA ARG A 286 -36.17 14.45 12.21
C ARG A 286 -37.48 14.51 13.02
N GLN A 287 -38.15 13.38 13.16
CA GLN A 287 -39.43 13.23 13.82
C GLN A 287 -39.30 13.48 15.33
N ARG A 288 -40.42 13.86 15.96
CA ARG A 288 -40.47 14.05 17.42
C ARG A 288 -39.96 12.80 18.14
N ASP A 289 -39.23 13.00 19.23
CA ASP A 289 -38.79 11.92 20.10
C ASP A 289 -39.96 11.44 20.97
N THR A 290 -40.52 10.29 20.63
CA THR A 290 -41.62 9.62 21.35
C THR A 290 -41.20 8.25 21.87
N ARG A 291 -39.92 8.09 22.22
CA ARG A 291 -39.34 6.81 22.69
C ARG A 291 -39.97 6.24 23.96
N THR A 292 -40.78 7.04 24.66
CA THR A 292 -41.58 6.58 25.81
C THR A 292 -42.81 5.77 25.39
N GLU A 293 -43.23 5.85 24.12
CA GLU A 293 -44.38 5.13 23.60
C GLU A 293 -44.06 3.64 23.35
N PRO A 294 -44.98 2.71 23.70
CA PRO A 294 -44.75 1.25 23.63
C PRO A 294 -44.42 0.71 22.23
N ASP A 295 -44.92 1.36 21.17
CA ASP A 295 -44.80 0.93 19.78
C ASP A 295 -43.74 1.72 18.99
N PHE A 296 -42.99 2.61 19.67
CA PHE A 296 -42.02 3.52 19.05
C PHE A 296 -41.07 2.81 18.07
N TRP A 297 -40.48 1.69 18.48
CA TRP A 297 -39.50 0.97 17.66
C TRP A 297 -40.14 0.28 16.45
N CYS A 298 -41.40 -0.15 16.55
CA CYS A 298 -42.13 -0.69 15.41
C CYS A 298 -42.37 0.41 14.38
N HIS A 299 -42.84 1.57 14.84
CA HIS A 299 -43.02 2.75 13.99
C HIS A 299 -41.71 3.23 13.36
N LEU A 300 -40.63 3.33 14.14
CA LEU A 300 -39.31 3.72 13.64
C LEU A 300 -38.81 2.77 12.55
N LEU A 301 -38.93 1.46 12.77
CA LEU A 301 -38.46 0.47 11.82
C LEU A 301 -39.30 0.47 10.53
N HIS A 302 -40.61 0.70 10.63
CA HIS A 302 -41.48 0.85 9.48
C HIS A 302 -41.17 2.14 8.70
N GLU A 303 -41.02 3.27 9.39
CA GLU A 303 -40.74 4.57 8.78
C GLU A 303 -39.39 4.59 8.02
N HIS A 304 -38.36 3.95 8.58
CA HIS A 304 -37.02 3.92 7.99
C HIS A 304 -36.70 2.64 7.19
N GLU A 305 -37.70 1.83 6.84
CA GLU A 305 -37.49 0.59 6.08
C GLU A 305 -36.76 0.83 4.74
N LEU A 306 -37.18 1.86 4.00
CA LEU A 306 -36.56 2.24 2.73
C LEU A 306 -35.16 2.81 2.93
N ASP A 307 -34.96 3.66 3.94
CA ASP A 307 -33.65 4.26 4.26
C ASP A 307 -32.62 3.18 4.62
N ILE A 308 -33.00 2.23 5.48
CA ILE A 308 -32.15 1.10 5.88
C ILE A 308 -31.84 0.21 4.66
N SER A 309 -32.82 -0.02 3.80
CA SER A 309 -32.63 -0.80 2.57
C SER A 309 -31.73 -0.09 1.56
N HIS A 310 -31.83 1.23 1.44
CA HIS A 310 -30.93 2.05 0.62
C HIS A 310 -29.51 2.03 1.18
N PHE A 311 -29.36 2.28 2.47
CA PHE A 311 -28.06 2.25 3.14
C PHE A 311 -27.32 0.94 2.91
N ARG A 312 -28.01 -0.20 3.03
CA ARG A 312 -27.44 -1.52 2.75
C ARG A 312 -26.89 -1.63 1.33
N ARG A 313 -27.64 -1.19 0.33
CA ARG A 313 -27.20 -1.25 -1.08
C ARG A 313 -26.06 -0.27 -1.33
N ASN A 314 -26.24 0.99 -0.94
CA ASN A 314 -25.29 2.07 -1.18
C ASN A 314 -23.94 1.79 -0.54
N ILE A 315 -23.91 1.31 0.71
CA ILE A 315 -22.65 1.02 1.39
C ILE A 315 -21.94 -0.18 0.77
N ALA A 316 -22.68 -1.23 0.39
CA ALA A 316 -22.11 -2.39 -0.28
C ALA A 316 -21.49 -2.02 -1.64
N ASP A 317 -22.12 -1.10 -2.37
CA ASP A 317 -21.63 -0.60 -3.66
C ASP A 317 -20.40 0.29 -3.46
N ALA A 318 -20.46 1.23 -2.51
CA ALA A 318 -19.37 2.15 -2.21
C ALA A 318 -18.08 1.42 -1.78
N ILE A 319 -18.20 0.37 -0.95
CA ILE A 319 -17.05 -0.41 -0.47
C ILE A 319 -16.30 -1.13 -1.61
N ARG A 320 -16.96 -1.44 -2.74
CA ARG A 320 -16.32 -2.11 -3.88
C ARG A 320 -15.41 -1.18 -4.69
N GLU A 321 -15.71 0.12 -4.68
CA GLU A 321 -15.05 1.09 -5.55
C GLU A 321 -14.20 2.12 -4.79
N HIS A 322 -14.57 2.40 -3.53
CA HIS A 322 -14.04 3.50 -2.74
C HIS A 322 -13.84 3.11 -1.27
N ALA A 323 -13.11 3.94 -0.54
CA ALA A 323 -13.25 3.98 0.90
C ALA A 323 -14.63 4.58 1.27
N VAL A 324 -15.10 4.33 2.48
CA VAL A 324 -16.34 4.93 2.99
C VAL A 324 -16.03 5.67 4.29
N ALA A 325 -16.43 6.94 4.37
CA ALA A 325 -16.37 7.75 5.58
C ALA A 325 -17.77 7.81 6.21
N ILE A 326 -17.94 7.20 7.38
CA ILE A 326 -19.20 7.13 8.11
C ILE A 326 -19.23 8.16 9.23
N TYR A 327 -20.29 8.96 9.28
CA TYR A 327 -20.55 9.96 10.31
C TYR A 327 -21.82 9.56 11.10
N PRO A 328 -21.67 8.70 12.14
CA PRO A 328 -22.78 8.21 12.94
C PRO A 328 -23.11 9.13 14.11
N LEU A 329 -24.37 9.58 14.19
CA LEU A 329 -24.95 10.24 15.36
C LEU A 329 -26.47 9.99 15.40
N HIS A 330 -26.85 8.82 15.91
CA HIS A 330 -28.23 8.34 15.94
C HIS A 330 -28.53 7.63 17.28
N LEU A 331 -29.77 7.18 17.46
CA LEU A 331 -30.20 6.30 18.56
C LEU A 331 -29.41 4.99 18.62
N VAL A 332 -29.19 4.47 19.83
CA VAL A 332 -28.30 3.32 20.09
C VAL A 332 -28.65 2.08 19.25
N PRO A 333 -29.91 1.59 19.20
CA PRO A 333 -30.27 0.44 18.37
C PRO A 333 -30.01 0.63 16.87
N VAL A 334 -30.23 1.84 16.35
CA VAL A 334 -30.02 2.15 14.92
C VAL A 334 -28.53 2.20 14.58
N LEU A 335 -27.69 2.71 15.50
CA LEU A 335 -26.23 2.72 15.30
C LEU A 335 -25.66 1.31 15.24
N VAL A 336 -26.10 0.43 16.15
CA VAL A 336 -25.68 -0.98 16.14
C VAL A 336 -26.18 -1.67 14.87
N LEU A 337 -27.42 -1.42 14.44
CA LEU A 337 -27.97 -1.95 13.18
C LEU A 337 -27.21 -1.44 11.95
N ALA A 338 -26.92 -0.15 11.87
CA ALA A 338 -26.20 0.43 10.75
C ALA A 338 -24.77 -0.12 10.68
N GLY A 339 -24.09 -0.25 11.82
CA GLY A 339 -22.80 -0.94 11.90
C GLY A 339 -22.90 -2.39 11.39
N ARG A 340 -23.92 -3.13 11.84
CA ARG A 340 -24.19 -4.51 11.43
C ARG A 340 -24.36 -4.67 9.92
N ILE A 341 -25.05 -3.72 9.29
CA ILE A 341 -25.25 -3.67 7.83
C ILE A 341 -23.94 -3.37 7.11
N ALA A 342 -23.13 -2.44 7.66
CA ALA A 342 -21.86 -2.04 7.07
C ALA A 342 -20.79 -3.15 7.13
N GLY A 343 -20.75 -3.91 8.22
CA GLY A 343 -19.75 -4.96 8.44
C GLY A 343 -18.30 -4.44 8.51
N GLU A 344 -17.35 -5.36 8.57
CA GLU A 344 -15.89 -5.05 8.66
C GLU A 344 -15.09 -5.37 7.39
N ALA A 345 -15.71 -5.93 6.34
CA ALA A 345 -14.98 -6.39 5.16
C ALA A 345 -14.42 -5.25 4.28
N GLY A 346 -15.06 -4.08 4.32
CA GLY A 346 -14.71 -2.92 3.52
C GLY A 346 -13.77 -1.93 4.21
N ARG A 347 -13.18 -1.02 3.43
CA ARG A 347 -12.42 0.12 3.95
C ARG A 347 -13.36 1.22 4.45
N VAL A 348 -13.87 1.03 5.67
CA VAL A 348 -14.79 1.97 6.34
C VAL A 348 -14.05 2.73 7.44
N GLU A 349 -13.98 4.05 7.31
CA GLU A 349 -13.51 4.98 8.34
C GLU A 349 -14.71 5.53 9.11
N VAL A 350 -14.72 5.38 10.44
CA VAL A 350 -15.84 5.83 11.28
C VAL A 350 -15.39 7.06 12.09
N PHE A 351 -16.16 8.13 11.99
CA PHE A 351 -15.88 9.39 12.68
C PHE A 351 -16.67 9.52 13.99
N GLN A 352 -16.16 10.33 14.92
CA GLN A 352 -16.83 10.67 16.17
C GLN A 352 -17.15 12.17 16.17
N TYR A 353 -18.39 12.51 16.43
CA TYR A 353 -18.78 13.90 16.63
C TYR A 353 -18.33 14.41 18.00
N HIS A 354 -17.61 15.53 18.02
CA HIS A 354 -17.10 16.17 19.23
C HIS A 354 -18.02 17.30 19.67
N ARG A 355 -18.85 17.02 20.68
CA ARG A 355 -19.92 17.93 21.14
C ARG A 355 -19.44 19.31 21.58
N GLU A 356 -18.31 19.39 22.28
CA GLU A 356 -17.79 20.66 22.81
C GLU A 356 -17.23 21.58 21.72
N ARG A 357 -16.78 21.00 20.61
CA ARG A 357 -16.18 21.73 19.48
C ARG A 357 -17.13 21.85 18.28
N ASP A 358 -18.31 21.23 18.36
CA ASP A 358 -19.29 21.17 17.27
C ASP A 358 -18.66 20.73 15.93
N SER A 359 -17.86 19.66 15.96
CA SER A 359 -17.09 19.21 14.79
C SER A 359 -16.83 17.70 14.75
N TRP A 360 -16.74 17.15 13.55
CA TRP A 360 -16.35 15.78 13.21
C TRP A 360 -14.85 15.60 12.99
N GLN A 361 -14.07 16.68 12.91
CA GLN A 361 -12.62 16.61 12.74
C GLN A 361 -12.00 16.00 13.99
N TRP A 362 -10.97 15.17 13.88
CA TRP A 362 -10.21 14.75 15.05
C TRP A 362 -9.35 15.91 15.58
N ASP A 363 -9.14 15.97 16.90
CA ASP A 363 -8.19 16.92 17.47
C ASP A 363 -6.74 16.49 17.15
N ALA A 364 -6.00 17.33 16.43
CA ALA A 364 -4.60 17.07 16.13
C ALA A 364 -3.70 17.06 17.39
N GLY A 365 -4.14 17.72 18.47
CA GLY A 365 -3.44 17.75 19.76
C GLY A 365 -3.94 16.71 20.77
N ALA A 366 -5.00 15.95 20.47
CA ALA A 366 -5.47 14.91 21.39
C ALA A 366 -4.49 13.75 21.44
N ILE A 367 -4.09 13.40 22.66
CA ILE A 367 -3.31 12.19 22.93
C ILE A 367 -4.31 11.07 23.23
N PRO A 368 -4.21 9.88 22.63
CA PRO A 368 -5.10 8.77 22.97
C PRO A 368 -4.95 8.36 24.44
N TYR A 369 -6.01 7.82 25.02
CA TYR A 369 -5.94 7.15 26.31
C TYR A 369 -5.11 5.86 26.18
N PRO A 370 -4.41 5.45 27.26
CA PRO A 370 -3.76 4.15 27.32
C PRO A 370 -4.74 3.00 27.03
N ALA A 371 -4.30 1.93 26.37
CA ALA A 371 -5.18 0.81 25.99
C ALA A 371 -5.85 0.10 27.18
N ASP A 372 -5.26 0.17 28.38
CA ASP A 372 -5.79 -0.37 29.63
C ASP A 372 -6.83 0.54 30.31
N SER A 373 -7.16 1.69 29.69
CA SER A 373 -8.30 2.51 30.07
C SER A 373 -9.62 1.80 29.82
N LEU A 374 -9.65 0.78 28.97
CA LEU A 374 -10.81 -0.07 28.73
C LEU A 374 -10.59 -1.43 29.40
N ARG A 375 -11.63 -1.93 30.06
CA ARG A 375 -11.59 -3.20 30.79
C ARG A 375 -12.82 -4.02 30.50
N LEU A 376 -12.64 -5.33 30.49
CA LEU A 376 -13.72 -6.30 30.42
C LEU A 376 -13.85 -6.98 31.77
N GLU A 377 -15.03 -6.84 32.39
CA GLU A 377 -15.34 -7.35 33.72
C GLU A 377 -16.51 -8.34 33.62
N THR A 378 -16.44 -9.43 34.39
CA THR A 378 -17.59 -10.32 34.60
C THR A 378 -18.22 -9.94 35.94
N HIS A 379 -19.35 -9.25 35.89
CA HIS A 379 -20.04 -8.78 37.09
C HIS A 379 -20.80 -9.91 37.79
N SER A 380 -21.53 -10.72 37.01
CA SER A 380 -22.17 -11.95 37.48
C SER A 380 -21.87 -13.09 36.53
N GLN A 381 -21.78 -14.30 37.08
CA GLN A 381 -21.69 -15.53 36.31
C GLN A 381 -22.96 -16.34 36.56
N GLY A 382 -23.68 -16.62 35.48
CA GLY A 382 -24.93 -17.36 35.48
C GLY A 382 -24.86 -18.62 34.63
N CYS A 383 -25.91 -19.44 34.72
CA CYS A 383 -26.04 -20.70 33.99
C CYS A 383 -27.06 -20.66 32.84
N ASP A 384 -27.81 -19.55 32.68
CA ASP A 384 -28.73 -19.35 31.56
C ASP A 384 -27.94 -19.26 30.23
N ASP A 385 -28.62 -19.59 29.12
CA ASP A 385 -28.07 -19.46 27.75
C ASP A 385 -28.23 -18.03 27.18
N GLU A 386 -28.54 -17.06 28.03
CA GLU A 386 -28.58 -15.64 27.68
C GLU A 386 -27.49 -14.88 28.45
N VAL A 387 -27.13 -13.68 27.99
CA VAL A 387 -26.14 -12.85 28.67
C VAL A 387 -26.51 -11.38 28.56
N VAL A 388 -26.26 -10.60 29.61
CA VAL A 388 -26.23 -9.13 29.52
C VAL A 388 -24.82 -8.70 29.14
N LEU A 389 -24.71 -7.91 28.07
CA LEU A 389 -23.47 -7.25 27.69
C LEU A 389 -23.69 -5.74 27.81
N SER A 390 -22.88 -5.07 28.62
CA SER A 390 -22.90 -3.60 28.69
C SER A 390 -21.64 -2.97 28.11
N LEU A 391 -21.83 -1.87 27.36
CA LEU A 391 -20.76 -1.04 26.82
C LEU A 391 -20.83 0.33 27.50
N GLU A 392 -19.95 0.56 28.46
CA GLU A 392 -20.03 1.64 29.45
C GLU A 392 -18.87 2.62 29.26
N LEU A 393 -18.92 3.34 28.14
CA LEU A 393 -17.89 4.31 27.78
C LEU A 393 -18.28 5.72 28.21
N THR A 394 -19.57 6.10 28.12
CA THR A 394 -20.02 7.45 28.49
C THR A 394 -20.45 7.57 29.94
N SER A 395 -21.02 6.50 30.49
CA SER A 395 -21.47 6.41 31.86
C SER A 395 -21.55 4.94 32.27
N ASP A 396 -21.48 4.69 33.57
CA ASP A 396 -21.82 3.37 34.10
C ASP A 396 -23.31 3.08 33.93
N VAL A 397 -23.66 1.80 33.76
CA VAL A 397 -25.06 1.35 33.78
C VAL A 397 -25.57 1.36 35.21
N ASP A 398 -26.67 2.09 35.42
CA ASP A 398 -27.46 2.06 36.65
C ASP A 398 -28.24 0.74 36.74
N GLU A 399 -27.88 -0.09 37.71
CA GLU A 399 -28.51 -1.39 37.96
C GLU A 399 -30.02 -1.26 38.23
N ALA A 400 -30.45 -0.17 38.86
CA ALA A 400 -31.86 0.09 39.12
C ALA A 400 -32.64 0.43 37.84
N ALA A 401 -31.95 0.76 36.75
CA ALA A 401 -32.55 1.04 35.45
C ALA A 401 -32.68 -0.20 34.56
N LEU A 402 -32.13 -1.36 34.96
CA LEU A 402 -32.29 -2.60 34.20
C LEU A 402 -33.77 -3.01 34.11
N PRO A 403 -34.19 -3.71 33.04
CA PRO A 403 -35.49 -4.39 33.03
C PRO A 403 -35.60 -5.35 34.23
N LEU A 404 -36.77 -5.39 34.87
CA LEU A 404 -36.98 -6.17 36.11
C LEU A 404 -36.62 -7.66 35.94
N ASP A 405 -37.00 -8.27 34.82
CA ASP A 405 -36.63 -9.66 34.51
C ASP A 405 -35.12 -9.88 34.50
N LEU A 406 -34.37 -8.97 33.87
CA LEU A 406 -32.91 -9.09 33.80
C LEU A 406 -32.28 -8.89 35.18
N SER A 407 -32.73 -7.88 35.94
CA SER A 407 -32.20 -7.63 37.29
C SER A 407 -32.48 -8.80 38.24
N ASP A 408 -33.68 -9.39 38.18
CA ASP A 408 -34.06 -10.51 39.04
C ASP A 408 -33.24 -11.76 38.72
N ARG A 409 -33.03 -12.06 37.43
CA ARG A 409 -32.20 -13.20 36.99
C ARG A 409 -30.72 -13.00 37.31
N ILE A 410 -30.20 -11.77 37.25
CA ILE A 410 -28.83 -11.45 37.69
C ILE A 410 -28.71 -11.68 39.21
N ALA A 411 -29.64 -11.13 40.00
CA ALA A 411 -29.63 -11.24 41.46
C ALA A 411 -29.74 -12.70 41.94
N GLN A 412 -30.44 -13.55 41.20
CA GLN A 412 -30.55 -14.99 41.45
C GLN A 412 -29.33 -15.81 40.98
N GLY A 413 -28.30 -15.17 40.41
CA GLY A 413 -27.13 -15.86 39.86
C GLY A 413 -27.44 -16.72 38.63
N ARG A 414 -28.54 -16.43 37.92
CA ARG A 414 -28.95 -17.17 36.73
C ARG A 414 -28.39 -16.57 35.45
N LEU A 415 -28.29 -15.25 35.39
CA LEU A 415 -27.88 -14.51 34.19
C LEU A 415 -26.47 -13.95 34.35
N SER A 416 -25.60 -14.26 33.38
CA SER A 416 -24.27 -13.67 33.29
C SER A 416 -24.35 -12.21 32.85
N TRP A 417 -23.53 -11.34 33.46
CA TRP A 417 -23.41 -9.94 33.07
C TRP A 417 -21.94 -9.58 32.82
N ILE A 418 -21.62 -9.32 31.56
CA ILE A 418 -20.31 -8.88 31.09
C ILE A 418 -20.34 -7.37 30.86
N ARG A 419 -19.34 -6.66 31.40
CA ARG A 419 -19.24 -5.21 31.34
C ARG A 419 -17.94 -4.81 30.65
N LEU A 420 -18.04 -4.14 29.50
CA LEU A 420 -16.92 -3.44 28.88
C LEU A 420 -16.97 -1.98 29.33
N ARG A 421 -16.02 -1.57 30.17
CA ARG A 421 -16.06 -0.28 30.85
C ARG A 421 -14.84 0.56 30.52
N HIS A 422 -15.05 1.86 30.38
CA HIS A 422 -13.96 2.83 30.43
C HIS A 422 -13.60 3.15 31.89
N ALA A 423 -12.32 3.32 32.20
CA ALA A 423 -11.83 3.59 33.55
C ALA A 423 -12.32 4.95 34.10
N LYS A 424 -12.67 5.86 33.20
CA LYS A 424 -13.29 7.17 33.50
C LYS A 424 -14.39 7.44 32.48
N PRO A 425 -15.60 6.87 32.64
CA PRO A 425 -16.67 7.05 31.68
C PRO A 425 -16.98 8.53 31.46
N SER A 426 -17.05 8.96 30.21
CA SER A 426 -17.38 10.35 29.86
C SER A 426 -17.82 10.49 28.41
N THR A 427 -18.46 11.61 28.08
CA THR A 427 -18.80 11.97 26.70
C THR A 427 -17.57 12.12 25.79
N ALA A 428 -16.37 12.25 26.37
CA ALA A 428 -15.08 12.37 25.68
C ALA A 428 -14.25 11.07 25.72
N ALA A 429 -14.87 9.91 26.02
CA ALA A 429 -14.18 8.61 26.09
C ALA A 429 -13.52 8.17 24.77
N ILE A 430 -13.90 8.77 23.65
CA ILE A 430 -13.22 8.65 22.36
C ILE A 430 -12.86 10.06 21.89
N ARG A 431 -11.58 10.40 21.97
CA ARG A 431 -11.06 11.72 21.57
C ARG A 431 -10.03 11.64 20.44
N HIS A 432 -9.51 10.45 20.18
CA HIS A 432 -8.54 10.14 19.15
C HIS A 432 -8.94 8.85 18.40
N PRO A 433 -8.57 8.67 17.11
CA PRO A 433 -8.83 7.42 16.38
C PRO A 433 -8.33 6.16 17.10
N ASP A 434 -7.21 6.24 17.79
CA ASP A 434 -6.65 5.11 18.54
C ASP A 434 -7.53 4.71 19.75
N ASP A 435 -8.28 5.65 20.36
CA ASP A 435 -9.24 5.31 21.41
C ASP A 435 -10.36 4.42 20.87
N LEU A 436 -10.84 4.74 19.66
CA LEU A 436 -11.83 3.93 18.96
C LEU A 436 -11.24 2.57 18.59
N GLN A 437 -9.97 2.51 18.19
CA GLN A 437 -9.28 1.25 17.93
C GLN A 437 -9.12 0.39 19.21
N HIS A 438 -8.72 0.98 20.34
CA HIS A 438 -8.67 0.28 21.63
C HIS A 438 -10.05 -0.27 22.03
N PHE A 439 -11.12 0.51 21.81
CA PHE A 439 -12.48 0.02 21.98
C PHE A 439 -12.78 -1.17 21.09
N ARG A 440 -12.44 -1.11 19.80
CA ARG A 440 -12.68 -2.22 18.86
C ARG A 440 -12.00 -3.50 19.32
N ASP A 441 -10.77 -3.41 19.77
CA ASP A 441 -10.00 -4.57 20.23
C ASP A 441 -10.58 -5.16 21.52
N MET A 442 -11.06 -4.34 22.45
CA MET A 442 -11.72 -4.82 23.66
C MET A 442 -13.12 -5.39 23.37
N ALA A 443 -13.88 -4.76 22.49
CA ALA A 443 -15.20 -5.21 22.07
C ALA A 443 -15.13 -6.59 21.39
N ARG A 444 -14.11 -6.85 20.55
CA ARG A 444 -13.87 -8.18 19.98
C ARG A 444 -13.65 -9.24 21.06
N LYS A 445 -12.90 -8.92 22.11
CA LYS A 445 -12.71 -9.84 23.26
C LYS A 445 -14.04 -10.12 23.96
N ALA A 446 -14.89 -9.11 24.11
CA ALA A 446 -16.22 -9.27 24.70
C ALA A 446 -17.13 -10.15 23.83
N VAL A 447 -17.14 -9.94 22.51
CA VAL A 447 -17.89 -10.76 21.55
C VAL A 447 -17.40 -12.21 21.56
N ALA A 448 -16.08 -12.43 21.54
CA ALA A 448 -15.49 -13.77 21.62
C ALA A 448 -15.80 -14.47 22.95
N LEU A 449 -15.76 -13.75 24.08
CA LEU A 449 -16.16 -14.28 25.39
C LEU A 449 -17.63 -14.76 25.38
N VAL A 450 -18.53 -13.89 24.90
CA VAL A 450 -19.97 -14.18 24.81
C VAL A 450 -20.25 -15.38 23.91
N GLN A 451 -19.57 -15.45 22.78
CA GLN A 451 -19.85 -16.47 21.77
C GLN A 451 -19.15 -17.80 22.04
N ASP A 452 -17.85 -17.79 22.32
CA ASP A 452 -17.05 -19.01 22.30
C ASP A 452 -16.99 -19.67 23.68
N GLN A 453 -16.97 -18.85 24.74
CA GLN A 453 -16.90 -19.33 26.12
C GLN A 453 -18.28 -19.49 26.73
N LEU A 454 -19.10 -18.42 26.72
CA LEU A 454 -20.45 -18.48 27.29
C LEU A 454 -21.45 -19.18 26.37
N ARG A 455 -21.19 -19.19 25.05
CA ARG A 455 -22.07 -19.80 24.03
C ARG A 455 -23.52 -19.31 24.15
N ALA A 456 -23.68 -18.02 24.43
CA ALA A 456 -24.99 -17.42 24.61
C ALA A 456 -25.81 -17.56 23.33
N ARG A 457 -27.09 -17.94 23.48
CA ARG A 457 -28.11 -17.95 22.42
C ARG A 457 -28.81 -16.62 22.24
N LYS A 458 -28.68 -15.70 23.20
CA LYS A 458 -29.21 -14.34 23.11
C LYS A 458 -28.36 -13.38 23.93
N VAL A 459 -28.17 -12.17 23.41
CA VAL A 459 -27.45 -11.10 24.09
C VAL A 459 -28.38 -9.92 24.34
N HIS A 460 -28.48 -9.50 25.60
CA HIS A 460 -29.15 -8.27 26.01
C HIS A 460 -28.11 -7.16 26.06
N LEU A 461 -28.10 -6.27 25.07
CA LEU A 461 -27.10 -5.23 24.90
C LEU A 461 -27.58 -3.90 25.48
N ILE A 462 -26.83 -3.37 26.46
CA ILE A 462 -27.07 -2.05 27.08
C ILE A 462 -25.82 -1.19 26.88
N ALA A 463 -25.89 -0.16 26.05
CA ALA A 463 -24.67 0.49 25.56
C ALA A 463 -24.66 2.02 25.70
N PRO A 464 -24.52 2.56 26.93
CA PRO A 464 -24.17 3.96 27.12
C PRO A 464 -22.73 4.24 26.62
N SER A 465 -22.61 4.50 25.32
CA SER A 465 -21.34 4.63 24.61
C SER A 465 -21.39 5.69 23.50
N PRO A 466 -20.23 6.22 23.06
CA PRO A 466 -20.16 7.14 21.93
C PRO A 466 -20.68 6.51 20.64
N ALA A 467 -21.21 7.33 19.73
CA ALA A 467 -21.88 6.86 18.52
C ALA A 467 -20.95 6.06 17.59
N SER A 468 -19.68 6.46 17.48
CA SER A 468 -18.66 5.74 16.71
C SER A 468 -18.40 4.34 17.27
N ALA A 469 -18.36 4.18 18.60
CA ALA A 469 -18.19 2.89 19.27
C ALA A 469 -19.38 1.97 18.99
N LEU A 470 -20.61 2.47 19.08
CA LEU A 470 -21.82 1.69 18.82
C LEU A 470 -21.91 1.20 17.38
N PHE A 471 -21.57 2.07 16.42
CA PHE A 471 -21.46 1.69 15.02
C PHE A 471 -20.38 0.62 14.82
N CYS A 472 -19.17 0.83 15.37
CA CYS A 472 -18.08 -0.14 15.25
C CYS A 472 -18.41 -1.48 15.91
N PHE A 473 -19.12 -1.49 17.05
CA PHE A 473 -19.60 -2.71 17.68
C PHE A 473 -20.56 -3.46 16.77
N GLY A 474 -21.51 -2.74 16.16
CA GLY A 474 -22.39 -3.31 15.14
C GLY A 474 -21.63 -3.98 13.99
N GLN A 475 -20.56 -3.37 13.48
CA GLN A 475 -19.76 -3.93 12.38
C GLN A 475 -19.19 -5.32 12.69
N MET A 476 -18.89 -5.60 13.96
CA MET A 476 -18.33 -6.89 14.39
C MET A 476 -19.35 -8.02 14.34
N LEU A 477 -20.64 -7.69 14.35
CA LEU A 477 -21.71 -8.68 14.36
C LEU A 477 -21.86 -9.30 12.95
N GLN A 478 -21.14 -10.37 12.65
CA GLN A 478 -21.28 -11.08 11.38
C GLN A 478 -22.59 -11.90 11.23
N PRO A 479 -23.20 -11.92 10.01
CA PRO A 479 -24.33 -12.80 9.71
C PRO A 479 -24.02 -14.27 9.97
N GLY A 480 -24.92 -14.97 10.66
CA GLY A 480 -24.85 -16.43 10.85
C GLY A 480 -23.82 -16.92 11.87
N HIS A 481 -23.04 -16.02 12.48
CA HIS A 481 -22.04 -16.38 13.48
C HIS A 481 -22.46 -15.99 14.90
N HIS A 482 -23.07 -14.81 15.07
CA HIS A 482 -23.47 -14.31 16.38
C HIS A 482 -24.95 -14.62 16.70
N PRO A 483 -25.27 -14.82 17.99
CA PRO A 483 -26.66 -14.93 18.43
C PRO A 483 -27.44 -13.63 18.20
N PRO A 484 -28.78 -13.65 18.29
CA PRO A 484 -29.60 -12.44 18.35
C PRO A 484 -29.16 -11.47 19.45
N TYR A 485 -29.04 -10.20 19.09
CA TYR A 485 -28.78 -9.07 20.02
C TYR A 485 -30.06 -8.27 20.21
N VAL A 486 -30.61 -8.28 21.42
CA VAL A 486 -31.66 -7.35 21.83
C VAL A 486 -30.98 -6.08 22.33
N VAL A 487 -31.05 -5.01 21.54
CA VAL A 487 -30.44 -3.72 21.89
C VAL A 487 -31.45 -2.88 22.65
N TYR A 488 -31.11 -2.54 23.88
CA TYR A 488 -31.95 -1.75 24.77
C TYR A 488 -31.66 -0.25 24.61
N ASP A 489 -32.70 0.55 24.77
CA ASP A 489 -32.61 2.01 24.82
C ASP A 489 -33.31 2.55 26.07
N ARG A 490 -32.86 3.71 26.55
CA ARG A 490 -33.48 4.42 27.66
C ARG A 490 -33.83 5.84 27.21
N PRO A 491 -35.12 6.18 27.04
CA PRO A 491 -35.55 7.50 26.58
C PRO A 491 -35.08 8.63 27.49
N ASN A 492 -35.15 8.40 28.81
CA ASN A 492 -34.87 9.39 29.84
C ASN A 492 -34.54 8.73 31.19
N GLY A 493 -34.10 9.53 32.15
CA GLY A 493 -33.76 9.05 33.50
C GLY A 493 -34.93 8.50 34.32
N SER A 494 -36.19 8.76 33.94
CA SER A 494 -37.36 8.28 34.70
C SER A 494 -37.86 6.90 34.28
N THR A 495 -37.33 6.34 33.19
CA THR A 495 -37.72 5.03 32.65
C THR A 495 -36.59 4.01 32.81
N ARG A 496 -36.93 2.73 32.93
CA ARG A 496 -35.97 1.62 32.80
C ARG A 496 -35.55 1.47 31.34
N PHE A 497 -34.45 0.77 31.09
CA PHE A 497 -34.09 0.33 29.75
C PHE A 497 -35.20 -0.54 29.18
N ASN A 498 -35.61 -0.25 27.95
CA ASN A 498 -36.64 -0.99 27.23
C ASN A 498 -36.04 -1.62 25.97
N PRO A 499 -36.53 -2.81 25.55
CA PRO A 499 -36.05 -3.43 24.32
C PRO A 499 -36.35 -2.54 23.12
N GLY A 500 -35.32 -2.25 22.32
CA GLY A 500 -35.41 -1.44 21.12
C GLY A 500 -35.54 -2.29 19.87
N LEU A 501 -34.40 -2.74 19.35
CA LEU A 501 -34.33 -3.61 18.17
C LEU A 501 -33.70 -4.95 18.55
N CYS A 502 -34.27 -6.05 18.05
CA CYS A 502 -33.65 -7.36 18.05
C CYS A 502 -32.96 -7.57 16.69
N ILE A 503 -31.63 -7.60 16.69
CA ILE A 503 -30.80 -7.74 15.50
C ILE A 503 -30.35 -9.20 15.40
N GLU A 504 -30.72 -9.86 14.30
CA GLU A 504 -30.40 -11.25 14.02
C GLU A 504 -29.46 -11.36 12.80
N GLY A 505 -29.16 -12.59 12.40
CA GLY A 505 -28.26 -12.86 11.26
C GLY A 505 -28.79 -12.32 9.93
N ASP A 506 -30.11 -12.34 9.71
CA ASP A 506 -30.74 -12.05 8.42
C ASP A 506 -31.94 -11.11 8.50
N LYS A 507 -32.31 -10.65 9.70
CA LYS A 507 -33.43 -9.74 9.91
C LYS A 507 -33.20 -8.87 11.14
N VAL A 508 -33.95 -7.79 11.22
CA VAL A 508 -34.11 -6.98 12.44
C VAL A 508 -35.58 -6.89 12.77
N THR A 509 -35.91 -7.02 14.04
CA THR A 509 -37.29 -7.04 14.53
C THR A 509 -37.47 -6.01 15.65
N ALA A 510 -38.60 -5.30 15.63
CA ALA A 510 -39.09 -4.50 16.74
C ALA A 510 -40.41 -5.11 17.22
N THR A 511 -40.67 -5.05 18.54
CA THR A 511 -41.89 -5.59 19.15
C THR A 511 -42.56 -4.50 19.99
N ASN A 512 -43.88 -4.37 19.89
CA ASN A 512 -44.63 -3.44 20.73
C ASN A 512 -44.62 -3.95 22.20
N ALA A 513 -44.16 -3.11 23.11
CA ALA A 513 -44.03 -3.47 24.53
C ALA A 513 -45.37 -3.83 25.19
N ASN A 514 -46.48 -3.22 24.75
CA ASN A 514 -47.83 -3.47 25.29
C ASN A 514 -48.63 -4.51 24.50
N ALA A 515 -48.17 -4.88 23.31
CA ALA A 515 -48.83 -5.87 22.46
C ALA A 515 -47.79 -6.76 21.76
N PRO A 516 -47.23 -7.78 22.43
CA PRO A 516 -46.10 -8.56 21.93
C PRO A 516 -46.35 -9.29 20.60
N HIS A 517 -47.61 -9.47 20.22
CA HIS A 517 -48.00 -10.04 18.92
C HIS A 517 -47.86 -9.04 17.76
N GLN A 518 -47.74 -7.74 18.05
CA GLN A 518 -47.47 -6.71 17.06
C GLN A 518 -45.97 -6.52 16.92
N THR A 519 -45.44 -6.98 15.79
CA THR A 519 -44.01 -6.92 15.47
C THR A 519 -43.79 -6.30 14.10
N GLN A 520 -42.80 -5.42 13.98
CA GLN A 520 -42.27 -4.98 12.69
C GLN A 520 -40.98 -5.73 12.41
N THR A 521 -40.84 -6.31 11.22
CA THR A 521 -39.63 -7.06 10.82
C THR A 521 -39.11 -6.54 9.49
N LEU A 522 -37.81 -6.30 9.40
CA LEU A 522 -37.11 -5.97 8.17
C LEU A 522 -36.06 -7.04 7.85
N GLN A 523 -36.05 -7.53 6.61
CA GLN A 523 -35.03 -8.47 6.15
C GLN A 523 -33.72 -7.73 5.83
N LEU A 524 -32.60 -8.27 6.29
CA LEU A 524 -31.25 -7.74 6.08
C LEU A 524 -30.52 -8.42 4.90
N ARG A 525 -31.11 -9.46 4.27
CA ARG A 525 -30.61 -10.11 3.05
C ARG A 525 -31.08 -9.47 1.76
#